data_AF-A0A9P7ZEG6-F1
#
_entry.id   AF-A0A9P7ZEG6-F1
#
_cell.length_a   1.000
_cell.length_b   1.000
_cell.length_c   1.000
_cell.angle_alpha   90.00
_cell.angle_beta   90.00
_cell.angle_gamma   90.00
#
_symmetry.space_group_name_H-M   'P 1'
#
loop_
_entity.id
_entity.type
_entity.pdbx_description
1 polymer ?
#
loop_
_entity_poly.entity_id
_entity_poly.type
_entity_poly.pdbx_seq_one_letter_code
_entity_poly.pdbx_strand_id
1 'polypeptide(L)'
;MDAGRQPCNTQGLETQNSTPEPHTTPKHHIHLPPTPPATDEPPIHASSVPFLDGVQTLEAARKASEQSTPWTQVQLDPTAYDLISRSLENGFRRHDFDRGAGVLSFRMPSPVHDFFSTFLADDIHDWLKRVAAEGGESGEFAAKIANGGSSRIFLREGDLGRPCEPVRRQPDAQFQHDHTAYPGVVVEISYSQDGKTLEKLAQDYILLSNGDINAVIGIDINYGGKVSTVSVWRPLYTREGHDEYLEAEQRVAYKVRL
;
A
#
# COMPACT_ATOMS: atom_id res chain seq x y z
N MET A 1 -7.41 44.29 -62.39
CA MET A 1 -6.65 43.32 -63.21
C MET A 1 -5.53 42.82 -62.32
N ASP A 2 -5.25 41.56 -62.10
CA ASP A 2 -5.93 40.27 -62.21
C ASP A 2 -5.03 39.30 -61.41
N ALA A 3 -5.54 38.12 -61.10
CA ALA A 3 -5.06 37.07 -60.21
C ALA A 3 -3.58 36.60 -60.35
N GLY A 4 -3.07 36.07 -59.24
CA GLY A 4 -2.90 34.61 -59.13
C GLY A 4 -1.50 34.00 -59.01
N ARG A 5 -1.43 33.04 -58.07
CA ARG A 5 -0.60 31.82 -57.97
C ARG A 5 0.79 31.85 -57.30
N GLN A 6 0.82 31.20 -56.13
CA GLN A 6 1.91 30.36 -55.59
C GLN A 6 2.21 29.15 -56.51
N PRO A 7 3.42 28.52 -56.42
CA PRO A 7 3.57 27.33 -55.54
C PRO A 7 4.99 27.06 -54.95
N CYS A 8 5.00 26.23 -53.88
CA CYS A 8 5.96 25.17 -53.46
C CYS A 8 7.45 25.50 -53.19
N ASN A 9 8.20 24.75 -52.37
CA ASN A 9 8.12 24.30 -50.97
C ASN A 9 9.56 23.85 -50.58
N THR A 10 9.90 23.99 -49.29
CA THR A 10 10.87 23.18 -48.49
C THR A 10 12.29 22.86 -48.99
N GLN A 11 13.30 23.21 -48.18
CA GLN A 11 14.01 22.26 -47.29
C GLN A 11 15.04 23.01 -46.41
N GLY A 12 14.91 22.89 -45.10
CA GLY A 12 15.89 23.33 -44.10
C GLY A 12 16.01 22.24 -43.03
N LEU A 13 17.23 21.71 -42.89
CA LEU A 13 17.64 20.78 -41.84
C LEU A 13 17.59 21.48 -40.48
N GLU A 14 16.92 20.89 -39.49
CA GLU A 14 17.27 21.11 -38.08
C GLU A 14 17.33 19.77 -37.33
N THR A 15 18.47 19.58 -36.70
CA THR A 15 18.92 18.48 -35.85
C THR A 15 18.11 18.46 -34.56
N GLN A 16 17.41 17.36 -34.28
CA GLN A 16 16.77 17.13 -32.98
C GLN A 16 17.76 16.47 -32.02
N ASN A 17 18.17 17.22 -30.99
CA ASN A 17 18.77 16.69 -29.77
C ASN A 17 17.62 16.24 -28.85
N SER A 18 17.46 14.92 -28.67
CA SER A 18 16.47 14.34 -27.76
C SER A 18 17.05 14.22 -26.35
N THR A 19 16.56 15.05 -25.44
CA THR A 19 16.68 14.86 -23.98
C THR A 19 15.66 13.79 -23.56
N PRO A 20 16.00 12.78 -22.75
CA PRO A 20 15.01 11.82 -22.27
C PRO A 20 14.17 12.46 -21.15
N GLU A 21 12.85 12.45 -21.30
CA GLU A 21 11.91 12.87 -20.25
C GLU A 21 11.91 11.89 -19.07
N PRO A 22 11.79 12.37 -17.82
CA PRO A 22 11.63 11.51 -16.66
C PRO A 22 10.24 10.85 -16.69
N HIS A 23 10.23 9.53 -16.53
CA HIS A 23 9.02 8.71 -16.57
C HIS A 23 7.98 9.23 -15.57
N THR A 24 6.85 9.68 -16.12
CA THR A 24 5.76 10.33 -15.41
C THR A 24 4.73 9.27 -15.00
N THR A 25 4.28 9.30 -13.75
CA THR A 25 3.04 8.63 -13.31
C THR A 25 1.92 8.93 -14.32
N PRO A 26 1.13 7.95 -14.79
CA PRO A 26 0.11 8.21 -15.78
C PRO A 26 -0.95 9.18 -15.22
N LYS A 27 -1.36 10.15 -16.05
CA LYS A 27 -2.41 11.13 -15.74
C LYS A 27 -3.84 10.54 -15.81
N HIS A 28 -3.95 9.24 -16.05
CA HIS A 28 -5.21 8.51 -16.23
C HIS A 28 -5.33 7.39 -15.20
N HIS A 29 -6.54 7.23 -14.65
CA HIS A 29 -6.88 6.12 -13.76
C HIS A 29 -6.80 4.80 -14.52
N ILE A 30 -6.10 3.82 -13.95
CA ILE A 30 -5.70 2.58 -14.62
C ILE A 30 -6.69 1.47 -14.27
N HIS A 31 -7.01 0.62 -15.23
CA HIS A 31 -7.97 -0.46 -15.02
C HIS A 31 -7.36 -1.62 -14.23
N LEU A 32 -8.15 -2.32 -13.41
CA LEU A 32 -7.75 -3.62 -12.90
C LEU A 32 -8.05 -4.68 -13.99
N PRO A 33 -7.16 -5.67 -14.21
CA PRO A 33 -7.43 -6.73 -15.16
C PRO A 33 -8.63 -7.57 -14.71
N PRO A 34 -9.44 -8.11 -15.64
CA PRO A 34 -10.51 -9.03 -15.30
C PRO A 34 -9.93 -10.27 -14.63
N THR A 35 -10.42 -10.57 -13.42
CA THR A 35 -9.95 -11.72 -12.63
C THR A 35 -10.05 -13.02 -13.46
N PRO A 36 -9.02 -13.88 -13.50
CA PRO A 36 -9.15 -15.20 -14.08
C PRO A 36 -10.24 -16.00 -13.34
N PRO A 37 -10.92 -16.97 -13.99
CA PRO A 37 -11.93 -17.78 -13.34
C PRO A 37 -11.34 -18.43 -12.08
N ALA A 38 -12.06 -18.33 -10.97
CA ALA A 38 -11.70 -18.90 -9.68
C ALA A 38 -11.21 -20.34 -9.88
N THR A 39 -9.90 -20.53 -9.85
CA THR A 39 -9.31 -21.85 -9.74
C THR A 39 -9.57 -22.25 -8.30
N ASP A 40 -10.28 -23.36 -8.10
CA ASP A 40 -10.73 -23.89 -6.81
C ASP A 40 -9.58 -23.93 -5.77
N GLU A 41 -9.36 -22.80 -5.11
CA GLU A 41 -8.66 -22.74 -3.85
C GLU A 41 -9.66 -23.22 -2.80
N PRO A 42 -9.37 -24.30 -2.04
CA PRO A 42 -10.28 -24.75 -1.00
C PRO A 42 -10.53 -23.59 -0.04
N PRO A 43 -11.79 -23.29 0.33
CA PRO A 43 -12.09 -22.13 1.14
C PRO A 43 -11.32 -22.24 2.44
N ILE A 44 -10.31 -21.37 2.58
CA ILE A 44 -9.66 -21.10 3.86
C ILE A 44 -10.81 -20.74 4.79
N HIS A 45 -11.08 -21.65 5.73
CA HIS A 45 -12.16 -21.59 6.72
C HIS A 45 -12.88 -20.24 6.75
N ALA A 46 -14.08 -20.17 6.16
CA ALA A 46 -15.01 -19.08 6.41
C ALA A 46 -15.43 -19.14 7.89
N SER A 47 -14.55 -18.72 8.79
CA SER A 47 -14.93 -18.33 10.13
C SER A 47 -15.90 -17.17 9.94
N SER A 48 -17.17 -17.38 10.29
CA SER A 48 -18.15 -16.30 10.31
C SER A 48 -17.59 -15.16 11.17
N VAL A 49 -17.13 -14.08 10.55
CA VAL A 49 -16.67 -12.90 11.27
C VAL A 49 -17.91 -12.32 11.96
N PRO A 50 -17.91 -12.14 13.29
CA PRO A 50 -19.11 -11.79 14.02
C PRO A 50 -19.54 -10.35 13.70
N PHE A 51 -20.83 -10.14 13.44
CA PHE A 51 -21.42 -8.82 13.32
C PHE A 51 -21.68 -8.23 14.70
N LEU A 52 -21.05 -7.10 15.01
CA LEU A 52 -21.12 -6.45 16.32
C LEU A 52 -21.63 -5.01 16.17
N ASP A 53 -22.35 -4.53 17.17
CA ASP A 53 -22.61 -3.09 17.31
C ASP A 53 -21.36 -2.35 17.79
N GLY A 54 -21.44 -1.01 17.88
CA GLY A 54 -20.30 -0.18 18.28
C GLY A 54 -19.77 -0.46 19.69
N VAL A 55 -20.64 -0.81 20.65
CA VAL A 55 -20.24 -1.11 22.04
C VAL A 55 -19.59 -2.49 22.11
N GLN A 56 -20.21 -3.49 21.49
CA GLN A 56 -19.69 -4.84 21.40
C GLN A 56 -18.33 -4.88 20.69
N THR A 57 -18.14 -4.02 19.69
CA THR A 57 -16.86 -3.85 18.98
C THR A 57 -15.77 -3.35 19.92
N LEU A 58 -16.05 -2.35 20.75
CA LEU A 58 -15.09 -1.84 21.72
C LEU A 58 -14.75 -2.90 22.78
N GLU A 59 -15.73 -3.69 23.21
CA GLU A 59 -15.51 -4.81 24.12
C GLU A 59 -14.66 -5.92 23.48
N ALA A 60 -14.92 -6.26 22.22
CA ALA A 60 -14.13 -7.23 21.46
C ALA A 60 -12.68 -6.76 21.31
N ALA A 61 -12.47 -5.48 20.99
CA ALA A 61 -11.15 -4.86 20.92
C ALA A 61 -10.41 -4.93 22.26
N ARG A 62 -11.11 -4.61 23.36
CA ARG A 62 -10.55 -4.67 24.72
C ARG A 62 -10.14 -6.09 25.08
N LYS A 63 -11.01 -7.06 24.81
CA LYS A 63 -10.75 -8.48 25.06
C LYS A 63 -9.57 -8.98 24.22
N ALA A 64 -9.50 -8.60 22.95
CA ALA A 64 -8.38 -8.94 22.06
C ALA A 64 -7.05 -8.40 22.63
N SER A 65 -7.06 -7.17 23.14
CA SER A 65 -5.90 -6.58 23.81
C SER A 65 -5.52 -7.31 25.10
N GLU A 66 -6.49 -7.66 25.95
CA GLU A 66 -6.24 -8.39 27.20
C GLU A 66 -5.69 -9.80 26.96
N GLN A 67 -6.16 -10.45 25.89
CA GLN A 67 -5.75 -11.79 25.49
C GLN A 67 -4.50 -11.80 24.61
N SER A 68 -3.97 -10.63 24.27
CA SER A 68 -2.84 -10.46 23.35
C SER A 68 -3.05 -11.20 22.02
N THR A 69 -4.29 -11.26 21.53
CA THR A 69 -4.59 -11.88 20.24
C THR A 69 -4.03 -10.99 19.12
N PRO A 70 -3.06 -11.46 18.32
CA PRO A 70 -2.30 -10.57 17.44
C PRO A 70 -3.16 -9.91 16.35
N TRP A 71 -4.20 -10.61 15.93
CA TRP A 71 -5.12 -10.17 14.89
C TRP A 71 -6.54 -10.57 15.25
N THR A 72 -7.47 -9.62 15.15
CA THR A 72 -8.90 -9.88 15.39
C THR A 72 -9.73 -9.10 14.38
N GLN A 73 -10.71 -9.76 13.78
CA GLN A 73 -11.63 -9.13 12.83
C GLN A 73 -13.06 -9.18 13.34
N VAL A 74 -13.80 -8.11 13.10
CA VAL A 74 -15.23 -8.00 13.39
C VAL A 74 -15.94 -7.36 12.20
N GLN A 75 -17.17 -7.80 11.94
CA GLN A 75 -18.05 -7.17 10.98
C GLN A 75 -18.72 -5.98 11.66
N LEU A 76 -18.59 -4.81 11.05
CA LEU A 76 -19.06 -3.53 11.56
C LEU A 76 -19.55 -2.66 10.41
N ASP A 77 -20.79 -2.19 10.53
CA ASP A 77 -21.38 -1.25 9.57
C ASP A 77 -20.57 0.06 9.50
N PRO A 78 -20.36 0.66 8.31
CA PRO A 78 -19.64 1.93 8.16
C PRO A 78 -20.18 3.08 9.03
N THR A 79 -21.50 3.17 9.20
CA THR A 79 -22.14 4.19 10.04
C THR A 79 -21.81 3.95 11.51
N ALA A 80 -21.81 2.69 11.95
CA ALA A 80 -21.42 2.32 13.30
C ALA A 80 -19.94 2.61 13.56
N TYR A 81 -19.06 2.36 12.58
CA TYR A 81 -17.65 2.74 12.65
C TYR A 81 -17.48 4.25 12.84
N ASP A 82 -18.19 5.08 12.09
CA ASP A 82 -18.11 6.53 12.20
C ASP A 82 -18.43 7.02 13.62
N LEU A 83 -19.42 6.40 14.28
CA LEU A 83 -19.80 6.70 15.65
C LEU A 83 -18.71 6.36 16.68
N ILE A 84 -17.96 5.26 16.48
CA ILE A 84 -16.96 4.78 17.44
C ILE A 84 -15.51 5.12 17.06
N SER A 85 -15.27 5.66 15.86
CA SER A 85 -13.95 5.94 15.29
C SER A 85 -13.03 6.70 16.26
N ARG A 86 -13.54 7.76 16.89
CA ARG A 86 -12.78 8.54 17.89
C ARG A 86 -12.40 7.74 19.12
N SER A 87 -13.29 6.86 19.59
CA SER A 87 -13.00 5.96 20.71
C SER A 87 -11.95 4.94 20.33
N LEU A 88 -11.99 4.44 19.09
CA LEU A 88 -10.97 3.55 18.54
C LEU A 88 -9.61 4.26 18.43
N GLU A 89 -9.56 5.48 17.92
CA GLU A 89 -8.29 6.23 17.83
C GLU A 89 -7.66 6.50 19.20
N ASN A 90 -8.48 6.72 20.24
CA ASN A 90 -7.99 6.97 21.59
C ASN A 90 -7.56 5.69 22.32
N GLY A 91 -8.28 4.58 22.14
CA GLY A 91 -8.06 3.34 22.90
C GLY A 91 -7.26 2.26 22.14
N PHE A 92 -7.37 2.22 20.82
CA PHE A 92 -6.87 1.14 19.96
C PHE A 92 -6.12 1.72 18.76
N ARG A 93 -4.87 2.12 19.00
CA ARG A 93 -4.07 2.90 18.05
C ARG A 93 -3.75 2.18 16.74
N ARG A 94 -3.82 0.86 16.67
CA ARG A 94 -3.57 0.07 15.46
C ARG A 94 -4.80 -0.74 15.08
N HIS A 95 -5.57 -0.19 14.15
CA HIS A 95 -6.67 -0.89 13.52
C HIS A 95 -6.69 -0.57 12.03
N ASP A 96 -7.36 -1.40 11.24
CA ASP A 96 -7.66 -1.15 9.83
C ASP A 96 -9.16 -1.26 9.63
N PHE A 97 -9.72 -0.48 8.72
CA PHE A 97 -11.14 -0.57 8.41
C PHE A 97 -11.36 -0.56 6.91
N ASP A 98 -11.90 -1.66 6.40
CA ASP A 98 -12.39 -1.77 5.04
C ASP A 98 -13.89 -1.44 5.06
N ARG A 99 -14.23 -0.21 4.64
CA ARG A 99 -15.62 0.25 4.60
C ARG A 99 -16.45 -0.50 3.57
N GLY A 100 -15.85 -0.94 2.46
CA GLY A 100 -16.55 -1.69 1.43
C GLY A 100 -16.93 -3.09 1.89
N ALA A 101 -16.02 -3.76 2.62
CA ALA A 101 -16.27 -5.07 3.21
C ALA A 101 -17.02 -5.01 4.56
N GLY A 102 -17.07 -3.85 5.21
CA GLY A 102 -17.58 -3.70 6.57
C GLY A 102 -16.72 -4.41 7.62
N VAL A 103 -15.41 -4.53 7.38
CA VAL A 103 -14.50 -5.30 8.24
C VAL A 103 -13.55 -4.39 8.99
N LEU A 104 -13.66 -4.41 10.33
CA LEU A 104 -12.71 -3.79 11.24
C LEU A 104 -11.71 -4.84 11.71
N SER A 105 -10.42 -4.56 11.51
CA SER A 105 -9.33 -5.42 11.95
C SER A 105 -8.53 -4.72 13.05
N PHE A 106 -8.35 -5.40 14.19
CA PHE A 106 -7.48 -4.97 15.27
C PHE A 106 -6.14 -5.67 15.19
N ARG A 107 -5.07 -4.89 15.35
CA ARG A 107 -3.70 -5.39 15.38
C ARG A 107 -3.15 -5.23 16.79
N MET A 108 -2.69 -6.33 17.39
CA MET A 108 -1.97 -6.34 18.67
C MET A 108 -0.53 -6.81 18.42
N PRO A 109 0.39 -5.89 18.06
CA PRO A 109 1.78 -6.22 17.82
C PRO A 109 2.42 -6.87 19.04
N SER A 110 3.28 -7.86 18.82
CA SER A 110 4.18 -8.36 19.85
C SER A 110 5.31 -7.35 20.11
N PRO A 111 5.97 -7.38 21.29
CA PRO A 111 7.15 -6.56 21.52
C PRO A 111 8.24 -6.77 20.47
N VAL A 112 8.44 -8.02 20.02
CA VAL A 112 9.43 -8.35 18.97
C VAL A 112 9.07 -7.67 17.66
N HIS A 113 7.80 -7.73 17.26
CA HIS A 113 7.30 -7.04 16.06
C HIS A 113 7.57 -5.53 16.15
N ASP A 114 7.25 -4.90 17.28
CA ASP A 114 7.41 -3.45 17.45
C ASP A 114 8.87 -2.99 17.47
N PHE A 115 9.73 -3.73 18.17
CA PHE A 115 11.17 -3.44 18.16
C PHE A 115 11.74 -3.60 16.75
N PHE A 116 11.40 -4.68 16.05
CA PHE A 116 11.89 -4.93 14.70
C PHE A 116 11.40 -3.86 13.71
N SER A 117 10.11 -3.50 13.77
CA SER A 117 9.53 -2.44 12.93
C SER A 117 10.24 -1.11 13.12
N THR A 118 10.43 -0.70 14.37
CA THR A 118 11.10 0.56 14.70
C THR A 118 12.54 0.56 14.19
N PHE A 119 13.29 -0.51 14.47
CA PHE A 119 14.68 -0.64 14.06
C PHE A 119 14.84 -0.57 12.54
N LEU A 120 14.00 -1.30 11.80
CA LEU A 120 14.03 -1.29 10.35
C LEU A 120 13.66 0.08 9.77
N ALA A 121 12.64 0.73 10.33
CA ALA A 121 12.22 2.06 9.88
C ALA A 121 13.34 3.10 10.10
N ASP A 122 14.02 3.04 11.24
CA ASP A 122 15.15 3.91 11.57
C ASP A 122 16.34 3.65 10.64
N ASP A 123 16.69 2.39 10.37
CA ASP A 123 17.81 2.05 9.47
C ASP A 123 17.58 2.54 8.04
N ILE A 124 16.35 2.37 7.51
CA ILE A 124 15.97 2.91 6.20
C ILE A 124 16.03 4.44 6.21
N HIS A 125 15.54 5.09 7.27
CA HIS A 125 15.57 6.54 7.37
C HIS A 125 16.99 7.09 7.45
N ASP A 126 17.89 6.44 8.19
CA ASP A 126 19.30 6.83 8.27
C ASP A 126 20.05 6.54 6.96
N TRP A 127 19.66 5.51 6.21
CA TRP A 127 20.11 5.34 4.83
C TRP A 127 19.66 6.49 3.92
N LEU A 128 18.39 6.90 3.98
CA LEU A 128 17.88 8.05 3.22
C LEU A 128 18.62 9.35 3.56
N LYS A 129 18.94 9.59 4.84
CA LYS A 129 19.76 10.76 5.25
C LYS A 129 21.16 10.74 4.64
N ARG A 130 21.78 9.56 4.54
CA ARG A 130 23.11 9.42 3.90
C ARG A 130 23.04 9.76 2.42
N VAL A 131 22.03 9.23 1.70
CA VAL A 131 21.79 9.57 0.29
C VAL A 131 21.53 11.07 0.13
N ALA A 132 20.73 11.68 1.02
CA ALA A 132 20.49 13.12 1.01
C ALA A 132 21.79 13.94 1.19
N ALA A 133 22.71 13.48 2.04
CA ALA A 133 23.98 14.15 2.30
C ALA A 133 24.99 14.03 1.14
N GLU A 134 24.86 13.00 0.28
CA GLU A 134 25.70 12.84 -0.92
C GLU A 134 25.39 13.93 -1.98
N GLY A 135 24.20 14.53 -1.94
CA GLY A 135 23.77 15.57 -2.86
C GLY A 135 23.39 15.05 -4.25
N GLY A 136 23.32 15.95 -5.23
CA GLY A 136 22.83 15.64 -6.58
C GLY A 136 21.33 15.35 -6.62
N GLU A 137 20.84 14.88 -7.77
CA GLU A 137 19.41 14.65 -8.00
C GLU A 137 18.81 13.64 -7.01
N SER A 138 19.49 12.52 -6.76
CA SER A 138 19.04 11.52 -5.79
C SER A 138 19.07 12.03 -4.35
N GLY A 139 20.06 12.84 -3.98
CA GLY A 139 20.14 13.45 -2.66
C GLY A 139 19.03 14.49 -2.42
N GLU A 140 18.77 15.35 -3.41
CA GLU A 140 17.67 16.32 -3.37
C GLU A 140 16.30 15.65 -3.29
N PHE A 141 16.11 14.52 -3.97
CA PHE A 141 14.91 13.70 -3.86
C PHE A 141 14.80 13.05 -2.48
N ALA A 142 15.87 12.39 -2.00
CA ALA A 142 15.88 11.71 -0.70
C ALA A 142 15.66 12.67 0.48
N ALA A 143 16.17 13.90 0.39
CA ALA A 143 15.98 14.94 1.41
C ALA A 143 14.51 15.33 1.63
N LYS A 144 13.63 15.06 0.66
CA LYS A 144 12.19 15.34 0.70
C LYS A 144 11.35 14.13 1.09
N ILE A 145 11.98 13.02 1.48
CA ILE A 145 11.29 11.81 1.95
C ILE A 145 11.26 11.81 3.48
N ALA A 146 10.06 11.92 4.03
CA ALA A 146 9.80 11.80 5.45
C ALA A 146 9.50 10.35 5.86
N ASN A 147 9.97 9.94 7.04
CA ASN A 147 9.49 8.72 7.69
C ASN A 147 8.12 9.03 8.34
N GLY A 148 7.06 8.46 7.77
CA GLY A 148 5.69 8.64 8.26
C GLY A 148 5.29 7.64 9.35
N GLY A 149 6.15 6.66 9.68
CA GLY A 149 5.88 5.60 10.65
C GLY A 149 4.54 4.91 10.37
N SER A 150 3.79 4.63 11.45
CA SER A 150 2.47 3.98 11.37
C SER A 150 1.30 4.95 11.16
N SER A 151 1.54 6.10 10.52
CA SER A 151 0.48 7.06 10.20
C SER A 151 -0.59 6.43 9.31
N ARG A 152 -1.86 6.77 9.58
CA ARG A 152 -3.00 6.22 8.83
C ARG A 152 -3.01 6.67 7.38
N ILE A 153 -3.38 5.76 6.48
CA ILE A 153 -3.55 5.99 5.03
C ILE A 153 -5.02 5.69 4.68
N PHE A 154 -5.61 6.52 3.83
CA PHE A 154 -6.95 6.29 3.26
C PHE A 154 -6.83 6.00 1.76
N LEU A 155 -6.99 4.74 1.39
CA LEU A 155 -6.92 4.27 0.02
C LEU A 155 -8.30 4.40 -0.64
N ARG A 156 -8.34 5.03 -1.82
CA ARG A 156 -9.60 5.49 -2.46
C ARG A 156 -9.64 5.31 -3.97
N GLU A 157 -8.52 4.92 -4.58
CA GLU A 157 -8.34 4.98 -6.03
C GLU A 157 -8.67 3.64 -6.72
N GLY A 158 -9.23 2.66 -6.01
CA GLY A 158 -9.59 1.35 -6.56
C GLY A 158 -10.89 1.35 -7.37
N ASP A 159 -10.84 0.70 -8.54
CA ASP A 159 -11.89 0.41 -9.54
C ASP A 159 -12.88 1.51 -9.94
N LEU A 160 -12.87 1.79 -11.25
CA LEU A 160 -13.69 2.79 -11.93
C LEU A 160 -15.20 2.50 -11.86
N GLY A 161 -15.97 3.51 -11.44
CA GLY A 161 -17.41 3.62 -11.72
C GLY A 161 -18.34 3.49 -10.53
N ARG A 162 -17.83 3.16 -9.34
CA ARG A 162 -18.53 3.37 -8.06
C ARG A 162 -17.67 4.20 -7.13
N PRO A 163 -18.26 4.97 -6.20
CA PRO A 163 -17.52 5.40 -5.04
C PRO A 163 -16.96 4.15 -4.36
N CYS A 164 -15.65 3.91 -4.50
CA CYS A 164 -14.99 2.90 -3.71
C CYS A 164 -14.98 3.43 -2.28
N GLU A 165 -15.61 2.69 -1.38
CA GLU A 165 -15.63 3.08 0.02
C GLU A 165 -14.18 3.05 0.55
N PRO A 166 -13.70 4.13 1.19
CA PRO A 166 -12.30 4.27 1.54
C PRO A 166 -11.83 3.14 2.45
N VAL A 167 -10.71 2.52 2.09
CA VAL A 167 -10.03 1.55 2.94
C VAL A 167 -9.01 2.30 3.81
N ARG A 168 -9.20 2.23 5.12
CA ARG A 168 -8.30 2.81 6.11
C ARG A 168 -7.25 1.77 6.51
N ARG A 169 -5.98 2.09 6.27
CA ARG A 169 -4.83 1.26 6.63
C ARG A 169 -3.88 1.96 7.59
N GLN A 170 -3.22 1.19 8.46
CA GLN A 170 -2.10 1.64 9.28
C GLN A 170 -0.89 0.72 9.06
N PRO A 171 0.04 1.11 8.19
CA PRO A 171 1.24 0.32 7.94
C PRO A 171 2.15 0.27 9.16
N ASP A 172 3.12 -0.64 9.16
CA ASP A 172 4.12 -0.70 10.23
C ASP A 172 5.14 0.44 10.10
N ALA A 173 5.55 0.75 8.87
CA ALA A 173 6.27 1.98 8.53
C ALA A 173 5.91 2.47 7.12
N GLN A 174 6.19 3.74 6.83
CA GLN A 174 6.02 4.31 5.50
C GLN A 174 7.01 5.44 5.24
N PHE A 175 7.32 5.67 3.98
CA PHE A 175 8.21 6.73 3.52
C PHE A 175 7.50 7.55 2.45
N GLN A 176 7.21 8.81 2.79
CA GLN A 176 6.40 9.69 1.97
C GLN A 176 7.21 10.87 1.50
N HIS A 177 7.07 11.20 0.22
CA HIS A 177 7.65 12.41 -0.35
C HIS A 177 6.70 13.59 -0.11
N ASP A 178 7.23 14.77 0.21
CA ASP A 178 6.44 15.94 0.64
C ASP A 178 5.41 16.46 -0.40
N HIS A 179 5.48 15.97 -1.63
CA HIS A 179 4.61 16.37 -2.75
C HIS A 179 3.70 15.24 -3.25
N THR A 180 3.54 14.16 -2.49
CA THR A 180 2.66 13.03 -2.88
C THR A 180 1.53 12.85 -1.88
N ALA A 181 0.38 12.37 -2.36
CA ALA A 181 -0.78 12.06 -1.52
C ALA A 181 -0.58 10.76 -0.73
N TYR A 182 0.09 9.78 -1.36
CA TYR A 182 0.43 8.49 -0.79
C TYR A 182 1.94 8.37 -0.52
N PRO A 183 2.37 7.54 0.44
CA PRO A 183 3.77 7.20 0.60
C PRO A 183 4.28 6.45 -0.64
N GLY A 184 5.54 6.66 -1.01
CA GLY A 184 6.16 5.91 -2.10
C GLY A 184 6.52 4.48 -1.70
N VAL A 185 6.80 4.24 -0.42
CA VAL A 185 7.14 2.93 0.12
C VAL A 185 6.36 2.67 1.40
N VAL A 186 5.80 1.47 1.52
CA VAL A 186 5.16 0.94 2.73
C VAL A 186 5.91 -0.30 3.21
N VAL A 187 6.01 -0.47 4.53
CA VAL A 187 6.58 -1.65 5.17
C VAL A 187 5.50 -2.32 6.03
N GLU A 188 5.38 -3.63 5.89
CA GLU A 188 4.50 -4.48 6.69
C GLU A 188 5.27 -5.67 7.26
N ILE A 189 5.09 -5.93 8.54
CA ILE A 189 5.73 -7.04 9.24
C ILE A 189 4.66 -8.02 9.71
N SER A 190 4.93 -9.31 9.53
CA SER A 190 4.15 -10.42 10.08
C SER A 190 5.08 -11.16 11.04
N TYR A 191 4.60 -11.46 12.24
CA TYR A 191 5.34 -12.25 13.21
C TYR A 191 4.58 -13.53 13.56
N SER A 192 4.76 -14.60 12.77
CA SER A 192 4.48 -16.03 13.07
C SER A 192 3.10 -16.45 13.63
N GLN A 193 2.21 -15.53 13.98
CA GLN A 193 0.91 -15.72 14.62
C GLN A 193 -0.15 -14.73 14.09
N ASP A 194 0.24 -13.80 13.23
CA ASP A 194 -0.57 -12.59 12.99
C ASP A 194 -1.69 -12.79 11.97
N GLY A 195 -1.84 -13.98 11.37
CA GLY A 195 -2.88 -14.28 10.37
C GLY A 195 -2.90 -13.33 9.17
N LYS A 196 -1.86 -12.50 9.05
CA LYS A 196 -1.77 -11.34 8.19
C LYS A 196 -1.28 -11.77 6.82
N THR A 197 -2.15 -11.71 5.83
CA THR A 197 -1.78 -11.99 4.44
C THR A 197 -1.04 -10.78 3.87
N LEU A 198 0.30 -10.79 3.94
CA LEU A 198 1.15 -9.70 3.42
C LEU A 198 0.91 -9.43 1.93
N GLU A 199 0.64 -10.48 1.14
CA GLU A 199 0.33 -10.35 -0.28
C GLU A 199 -0.96 -9.55 -0.53
N LYS A 200 -2.03 -9.86 0.21
CA LYS A 200 -3.29 -9.10 0.12
C LYS A 200 -3.09 -7.64 0.51
N LEU A 201 -2.33 -7.38 1.57
CA LEU A 201 -2.01 -6.00 1.96
C LEU A 201 -1.22 -5.28 0.88
N ALA A 202 -0.24 -5.94 0.27
CA ALA A 202 0.52 -5.36 -0.81
C ALA A 202 -0.35 -5.02 -2.03
N GLN A 203 -1.27 -5.92 -2.41
CA GLN A 203 -2.28 -5.67 -3.43
C GLN A 203 -3.15 -4.47 -3.05
N ASP A 204 -3.71 -4.43 -1.83
CA ASP A 204 -4.55 -3.32 -1.39
C ASP A 204 -3.80 -1.98 -1.47
N TYR A 205 -2.57 -1.90 -0.98
CA TYR A 205 -1.78 -0.67 -1.04
C TYR A 205 -1.52 -0.24 -2.48
N ILE A 206 -1.09 -1.15 -3.36
CA ILE A 206 -0.72 -0.81 -4.74
C ILE A 206 -1.96 -0.49 -5.56
N LEU A 207 -2.98 -1.33 -5.54
CA LEU A 207 -4.16 -1.20 -6.38
C LEU A 207 -5.07 -0.05 -5.93
N LEU A 208 -5.33 0.08 -4.63
CA LEU A 208 -6.23 1.11 -4.10
C LEU A 208 -5.58 2.50 -3.97
N SER A 209 -4.29 2.61 -4.30
CA SER A 209 -3.58 3.88 -4.54
C SER A 209 -3.31 4.14 -6.02
N ASN A 210 -3.85 3.32 -6.94
CA ASN A 210 -3.59 3.40 -8.37
C ASN A 210 -2.07 3.41 -8.72
N GLY A 211 -1.29 2.67 -7.93
CA GLY A 211 0.16 2.52 -8.10
C GLY A 211 1.01 3.64 -7.49
N ASP A 212 0.41 4.66 -6.85
CA ASP A 212 1.17 5.72 -6.18
C ASP A 212 2.03 5.19 -5.03
N ILE A 213 1.57 4.13 -4.35
CA ILE A 213 2.43 3.31 -3.48
C ILE A 213 3.28 2.40 -4.37
N ASN A 214 4.49 2.87 -4.67
CA ASN A 214 5.39 2.27 -5.66
C ASN A 214 6.13 1.01 -5.17
N ALA A 215 6.18 0.77 -3.86
CA ALA A 215 6.71 -0.47 -3.32
C ALA A 215 6.09 -0.81 -1.96
N VAL A 216 5.86 -2.11 -1.75
CA VAL A 216 5.50 -2.67 -0.45
C VAL A 216 6.56 -3.69 -0.05
N ILE A 217 7.16 -3.51 1.12
CA ILE A 217 8.14 -4.41 1.71
C ILE A 217 7.42 -5.23 2.78
N GLY A 218 7.28 -6.53 2.56
CA GLY A 218 6.72 -7.45 3.55
C GLY A 218 7.79 -8.30 4.17
N ILE A 219 7.80 -8.37 5.50
CA ILE A 219 8.71 -9.22 6.25
C ILE A 219 7.90 -10.19 7.08
N ASP A 220 8.01 -11.47 6.77
CA ASP A 220 7.38 -12.53 7.55
C ASP A 220 8.44 -13.21 8.41
N ILE A 221 8.40 -12.90 9.70
CA ILE A 221 9.31 -13.41 10.72
C ILE A 221 8.69 -14.66 11.33
N ASN A 222 9.34 -15.80 11.11
CA ASN A 222 8.91 -17.10 11.59
C ASN A 222 9.89 -17.67 12.62
N TYR A 223 9.36 -18.27 13.70
CA TYR A 223 10.15 -18.95 14.72
C TYR A 223 10.06 -20.48 14.61
N GLY A 224 10.94 -21.18 15.34
CA GLY A 224 10.91 -22.64 15.44
C GLY A 224 11.49 -23.36 14.22
N GLY A 225 12.50 -22.78 13.57
CA GLY A 225 13.15 -23.35 12.39
C GLY A 225 12.36 -23.20 11.08
N LYS A 226 11.22 -22.50 11.13
CA LYS A 226 10.46 -22.09 9.95
C LYS A 226 11.20 -20.98 9.21
N VAL A 227 11.06 -20.97 7.89
CA VAL A 227 11.72 -19.98 7.02
C VAL A 227 11.03 -18.63 7.20
N SER A 228 11.80 -17.60 7.49
CA SER A 228 11.36 -16.20 7.42
C SER A 228 11.55 -15.68 6.00
N THR A 229 10.71 -14.73 5.57
CA THR A 229 10.78 -14.18 4.21
C THR A 229 10.82 -12.66 4.20
N VAL A 230 11.52 -12.11 3.20
CA VAL A 230 11.46 -10.69 2.85
C VAL A 230 10.98 -10.62 1.41
N SER A 231 9.88 -9.93 1.19
CA SER A 231 9.19 -9.82 -0.09
C SER A 231 9.05 -8.36 -0.49
N VAL A 232 9.23 -8.06 -1.76
CA VAL A 232 8.99 -6.73 -2.32
C VAL A 232 7.98 -6.83 -3.45
N TRP A 233 6.84 -6.16 -3.27
CA TRP A 233 5.83 -5.99 -4.32
C TRP A 233 5.94 -4.61 -4.95
N ARG A 234 5.67 -4.53 -6.25
CA ARG A 234 5.67 -3.30 -7.02
C ARG A 234 4.49 -3.27 -8.00
N PRO A 235 4.02 -2.07 -8.40
CA PRO A 235 3.07 -1.96 -9.49
C PRO A 235 3.68 -2.51 -10.79
N LEU A 236 2.89 -3.32 -11.47
CA LEU A 236 3.14 -3.78 -12.83
C LEU A 236 2.06 -3.18 -13.73
N TYR A 237 2.49 -2.39 -14.71
CA TYR A 237 1.62 -1.80 -15.71
C TYR A 237 1.71 -2.63 -16.99
N THR A 238 0.60 -3.23 -17.40
CA THR A 238 0.50 -3.96 -18.67
C THR A 238 -0.43 -3.20 -19.61
N ARG A 239 -0.03 -3.09 -20.87
CA ARG A 239 -0.84 -2.42 -21.89
C ARG A 239 -1.34 -3.42 -22.89
N GLU A 240 -2.66 -3.56 -23.00
CA GLU A 240 -3.29 -4.33 -24.07
C GLU A 240 -4.13 -3.39 -24.93
N GLY A 241 -3.61 -3.05 -26.11
CA GLY A 241 -4.25 -2.11 -27.02
C GLY A 241 -4.31 -0.67 -26.45
N HIS A 242 -5.53 -0.22 -26.16
CA HIS A 242 -5.81 1.12 -25.61
C HIS A 242 -5.97 1.12 -24.09
N ASP A 243 -6.05 -0.06 -23.47
CA ASP A 243 -6.26 -0.20 -22.04
C ASP A 243 -4.92 -0.42 -21.33
N GLU A 244 -4.78 0.20 -20.17
CA GLU A 244 -3.67 0.00 -19.24
C GLU A 244 -4.22 -0.72 -18.01
N TYR A 245 -3.54 -1.79 -17.60
CA TYR A 245 -3.88 -2.60 -16.45
C TYR A 245 -2.83 -2.46 -15.36
N LEU A 246 -3.30 -2.41 -14.11
CA LEU A 246 -2.46 -2.35 -12.93
C LEU A 246 -2.57 -3.65 -12.14
N GLU A 247 -1.43 -4.29 -11.91
CA GLU A 247 -1.27 -5.45 -11.03
C GLU A 247 -0.23 -5.17 -9.94
N ALA A 248 -0.33 -5.89 -8.82
CA ALA A 248 0.71 -5.92 -7.81
C ALA A 248 1.55 -7.19 -7.97
N GLU A 249 2.81 -7.03 -8.37
CA GLU A 249 3.72 -8.14 -8.67
C GLU A 249 4.78 -8.26 -7.57
N GLN A 250 4.99 -9.48 -7.05
CA GLN A 250 6.13 -9.79 -6.19
C GLN A 250 7.41 -9.90 -7.03
N ARG A 251 8.31 -8.92 -6.92
CA ARG A 251 9.56 -8.90 -7.72
C ARG A 251 10.74 -9.60 -7.07
N VAL A 252 10.80 -9.57 -5.74
CA VAL A 252 11.93 -10.12 -5.00
C VAL A 252 11.41 -10.83 -3.75
N ALA A 253 11.92 -12.04 -3.53
CA ALA A 253 11.63 -12.84 -2.35
C ALA A 253 12.92 -13.48 -1.82
N TYR A 254 13.35 -13.07 -0.62
CA TYR A 254 14.46 -13.69 0.09
C TYR A 254 13.95 -14.63 1.16
N LYS A 255 14.64 -15.75 1.34
CA LYS A 255 14.36 -16.74 2.39
C LYS A 255 15.51 -16.72 3.40
N VAL A 256 15.18 -16.50 4.66
CA VAL A 256 16.12 -16.43 5.77
C VAL A 256 15.75 -17.51 6.79
N ARG A 257 16.73 -18.29 7.24
CA ARG A 257 16.57 -19.18 8.40
C ARG A 257 17.14 -18.47 9.61
N LEU A 258 16.27 -18.18 10.58
CA LEU A 258 16.62 -17.60 11.87
C LEU A 258 16.96 -18.70 12.88
#